data_AF-A0A972JSX5-F1
#
_entry.id   AF-A0A972JSX5-F1
#
_cell.length_a   1.000
_cell.length_b   1.000
_cell.length_c   1.000
_cell.angle_alpha   90.00
_cell.angle_beta   90.00
_cell.angle_gamma   90.00
#
_symmetry.space_group_name_H-M   'P 1'
#
loop_
_entity.id
_entity.type
_entity.pdbx_description
1 polymer ?
#
loop_
_entity_poly.entity_id
_entity_poly.type
_entity_poly.pdbx_seq_one_letter_code
_entity_poly.pdbx_strand_id
1 'polypeptide(L)'
;MVAVLVVPVMAVMHLPTVAAEPDVADDTVDFVCEELQNEMQKDPELAELVTKYEEVFYEQSLSEDELVDLIAEEESEKAKVLGISVQLSTSTVIPQWFRLCIRPITGPGKVNWNFTDPGQAGAKYSVLPENGGALVWASPPQQNIDAIYRTSWGNCNAYKIPNSAIATFSDADNAEICYNAFACSALGHCPKWVNPCDGNSAEDSWPDDSLT
;
A
#
# COMPACT_ATOMS: atom_id res chain seq x y z
N MET A 1 -54.43 -14.27 57.57
CA MET A 1 -54.57 -15.72 57.32
C MET A 1 -53.31 -16.19 56.62
N VAL A 2 -52.69 -17.21 57.21
CA VAL A 2 -51.45 -17.86 56.78
C VAL A 2 -51.77 -18.86 55.68
N ALA A 3 -50.93 -18.94 54.65
CA ALA A 3 -50.73 -20.16 53.87
C ALA A 3 -49.24 -20.31 53.55
N VAL A 4 -48.73 -21.48 53.92
CA VAL A 4 -47.32 -21.89 54.02
C VAL A 4 -47.07 -22.99 53.00
N LEU A 5 -45.90 -22.93 52.34
CA LEU A 5 -45.12 -23.97 51.63
C LEU A 5 -45.85 -24.81 50.56
N VAL A 6 -45.21 -25.24 49.47
CA VAL A 6 -44.18 -26.29 49.41
C VAL A 6 -43.34 -26.12 48.13
N VAL A 7 -42.03 -26.35 48.27
CA VAL A 7 -41.01 -26.44 47.21
C VAL A 7 -40.88 -27.88 46.72
N PRO A 8 -40.62 -28.13 45.42
CA PRO A 8 -39.84 -29.29 44.98
C PRO A 8 -38.40 -28.91 44.62
N VAL A 9 -37.48 -29.73 45.12
CA VAL A 9 -36.02 -29.68 44.96
C VAL A 9 -35.62 -30.64 43.82
N MET A 10 -34.48 -30.34 43.18
CA MET A 10 -33.62 -31.20 42.34
C MET A 10 -33.99 -31.26 40.84
N ALA A 11 -33.06 -31.17 39.89
CA ALA A 11 -31.68 -31.65 39.92
C ALA A 11 -30.66 -30.69 39.30
N VAL A 12 -29.49 -30.64 39.94
CA VAL A 12 -28.24 -30.11 39.38
C VAL A 12 -27.70 -31.18 38.44
N MET A 13 -27.66 -30.90 37.13
CA MET A 13 -26.76 -31.60 36.22
C MET A 13 -25.59 -30.67 35.91
N HIS A 14 -24.43 -31.00 36.50
CA HIS A 14 -23.14 -30.57 36.01
C HIS A 14 -22.93 -31.19 34.63
N LEU A 15 -22.80 -30.35 33.61
CA LEU A 15 -22.18 -30.71 32.33
C LEU A 15 -20.86 -29.95 32.19
N PRO A 16 -19.83 -30.59 31.64
CA PRO A 16 -18.45 -30.14 31.76
C PRO A 16 -18.18 -28.85 30.99
N THR A 17 -17.36 -28.02 31.63
CA THR A 17 -16.54 -26.98 31.02
C THR A 17 -15.78 -27.57 29.83
N VAL A 18 -16.17 -27.20 28.63
CA VAL A 18 -15.24 -27.08 27.52
C VAL A 18 -15.33 -25.61 27.13
N ALA A 19 -14.49 -24.80 27.77
CA ALA A 19 -14.03 -23.59 27.12
C ALA A 19 -13.33 -24.09 25.86
N ALA A 20 -14.04 -24.03 24.73
CA ALA A 20 -13.34 -23.94 23.47
C ALA A 20 -12.58 -22.63 23.56
N GLU A 21 -11.29 -22.73 23.87
CA GLU A 21 -10.35 -21.68 23.52
C GLU A 21 -10.69 -21.32 22.07
N PRO A 22 -10.98 -20.04 21.76
CA PRO A 22 -10.94 -19.66 20.37
C PRO A 22 -9.55 -20.06 19.91
N ASP A 23 -9.50 -21.04 19.01
CA ASP A 23 -8.36 -21.32 18.17
C ASP A 23 -8.10 -19.98 17.50
N VAL A 24 -7.22 -19.18 18.11
CA VAL A 24 -6.67 -18.00 17.48
C VAL A 24 -5.80 -18.62 16.41
N ALA A 25 -6.45 -18.89 15.26
CA ALA A 25 -5.76 -18.99 14.02
C ALA A 25 -4.80 -17.81 14.03
N ASP A 26 -3.53 -18.16 14.06
CA ASP A 26 -2.41 -17.28 13.87
C ASP A 26 -2.61 -16.67 12.47
N ASP A 27 -3.47 -15.65 12.41
CA ASP A 27 -3.65 -14.73 11.29
C ASP A 27 -2.41 -13.82 11.26
N THR A 28 -1.22 -14.41 11.30
CA THR A 28 -0.04 -13.80 10.71
C THR A 28 -0.30 -13.77 9.23
N VAL A 29 -1.02 -12.72 8.86
CA VAL A 29 -1.35 -12.30 7.51
C VAL A 29 -0.13 -12.57 6.63
N ASP A 30 -0.30 -13.34 5.55
CA ASP A 30 0.64 -13.42 4.44
C ASP A 30 0.81 -11.99 3.89
N PHE A 31 1.71 -11.24 4.51
CA PHE A 31 1.92 -9.80 4.34
C PHE A 31 2.95 -9.49 3.26
N VAL A 32 3.46 -10.54 2.64
CA VAL A 32 4.48 -10.51 1.61
C VAL A 32 3.78 -10.68 0.27
N CYS A 33 3.88 -9.70 -0.63
CA CYS A 33 3.36 -9.87 -1.98
C CYS A 33 3.94 -11.14 -2.62
N GLU A 34 3.15 -11.88 -3.40
CA GLU A 34 3.58 -13.15 -4.03
C GLU A 34 4.92 -13.01 -4.80
N GLU A 35 5.16 -11.85 -5.42
CA GLU A 35 6.43 -11.53 -6.06
C GLU A 35 7.61 -11.49 -5.07
N LEU A 36 7.45 -10.86 -3.91
CA LEU A 36 8.48 -10.79 -2.87
C LEU A 36 8.75 -12.18 -2.27
N GLN A 37 7.72 -13.00 -2.02
CA GLN A 37 7.90 -14.38 -1.55
C GLN A 37 8.72 -15.22 -2.54
N ASN A 38 8.40 -15.09 -3.83
CA ASN A 38 9.11 -15.80 -4.90
C ASN A 38 10.58 -15.36 -5.03
N GLU A 39 10.87 -14.08 -4.82
CA GLU A 39 12.25 -13.58 -4.86
C GLU A 39 13.05 -13.97 -3.61
N MET A 40 12.44 -13.94 -2.41
CA MET A 40 13.08 -14.44 -1.18
C MET A 40 13.51 -15.91 -1.26
N GLN A 41 12.74 -16.75 -1.97
CA GLN A 41 13.12 -18.15 -2.20
C GLN A 41 14.36 -18.30 -3.09
N LYS A 42 14.64 -17.33 -3.95
CA LYS A 42 15.77 -17.33 -4.89
C LYS A 42 16.99 -16.63 -4.30
N ASP A 43 16.79 -15.72 -3.36
CA ASP A 43 17.79 -14.82 -2.82
C ASP A 43 17.78 -14.80 -1.28
N PRO A 44 18.66 -15.58 -0.64
CA PRO A 44 18.73 -15.64 0.82
C PRO A 44 19.08 -14.31 1.49
N GLU A 45 19.88 -13.46 0.84
CA GLU A 45 20.24 -12.14 1.38
C GLU A 45 19.01 -11.24 1.42
N LEU A 46 18.21 -11.26 0.35
CA LEU A 46 16.92 -10.55 0.33
C LEU A 46 15.97 -11.08 1.41
N ALA A 47 15.92 -12.39 1.64
CA ALA A 47 15.10 -12.97 2.69
C ALA A 47 15.52 -12.49 4.09
N GLU A 48 16.83 -12.44 4.37
CA GLU A 48 17.36 -11.90 5.64
C GLU A 48 17.00 -10.42 5.84
N LEU A 49 17.09 -9.59 4.78
CA LEU A 49 16.71 -8.19 4.84
C LEU A 49 15.21 -8.00 5.10
N VAL A 50 14.36 -8.78 4.43
CA VAL A 50 12.90 -8.72 4.63
C VAL A 50 12.57 -9.05 6.08
N THR A 51 13.10 -10.16 6.61
CA THR A 51 12.89 -10.54 8.02
C THR A 51 13.36 -9.44 8.97
N LYS A 52 14.56 -8.87 8.74
CA LYS A 52 15.09 -7.76 9.54
C LYS A 52 14.11 -6.57 9.59
N TYR A 53 13.62 -6.12 8.44
CA TYR A 53 12.77 -4.94 8.37
C TYR A 53 11.34 -5.20 8.83
N GLU A 54 10.82 -6.42 8.66
CA GLU A 54 9.54 -6.83 9.27
C GLU A 54 9.64 -6.81 10.80
N GLU A 55 10.69 -7.40 11.39
CA GLU A 55 10.90 -7.38 12.85
C GLU A 55 11.00 -5.96 13.40
N VAL A 56 11.82 -5.11 12.76
CA VAL A 56 11.97 -3.70 13.16
C VAL A 56 10.63 -2.97 13.10
N PHE A 57 9.84 -3.21 12.05
CA PHE A 57 8.54 -2.60 11.89
C PHE A 57 7.57 -3.00 13.02
N TYR A 58 7.45 -4.30 13.31
CA TYR A 58 6.52 -4.80 14.33
C TYR A 58 6.93 -4.43 15.76
N GLU A 59 8.22 -4.42 16.07
CA GLU A 59 8.70 -4.23 17.44
C GLU A 59 8.84 -2.75 17.83
N GLN A 60 9.20 -1.88 16.90
CA GLN A 60 9.60 -0.50 17.21
C GLN A 60 8.53 0.56 16.90
N SER A 61 7.40 0.17 16.33
CA SER A 61 6.31 1.10 15.97
C SER A 61 6.80 2.29 15.14
N LEU A 62 7.67 2.02 14.17
CA LEU A 62 8.21 3.04 13.27
C LEU A 62 7.12 3.61 12.35
N SER A 63 7.29 4.87 11.99
CA SER A 63 6.55 5.50 10.89
C SER A 63 7.02 4.98 9.53
N GLU A 64 6.20 5.20 8.50
CA GLU A 64 6.53 4.87 7.11
C GLU A 64 7.86 5.54 6.68
N ASP A 65 8.00 6.85 6.95
CA ASP A 65 9.18 7.63 6.58
C ASP A 65 10.46 7.08 7.25
N GLU A 66 10.39 6.71 8.54
CA GLU A 66 11.52 6.11 9.25
C GLU A 66 11.92 4.75 8.65
N LEU A 67 10.94 3.95 8.22
CA LEU A 67 11.22 2.68 7.54
C LEU A 67 11.85 2.89 6.16
N VAL A 68 11.39 3.88 5.39
CA VAL A 68 11.99 4.25 4.10
C VAL A 68 13.47 4.60 4.30
N ASP A 69 13.77 5.47 5.26
CA ASP A 69 15.14 5.92 5.52
C ASP A 69 16.04 4.76 5.98
N LEU A 70 15.55 3.90 6.87
CA LEU A 70 16.31 2.71 7.32
C LEU A 70 16.62 1.71 6.20
N ILE A 71 15.71 1.55 5.22
CA ILE A 71 15.95 0.71 4.05
C ILE A 71 16.93 1.40 3.09
N ALA A 72 16.80 2.72 2.92
CA ALA A 72 17.63 3.50 2.00
C ALA A 72 19.10 3.63 2.47
N GLU A 73 19.34 3.60 3.79
CA GLU A 73 20.68 3.63 4.39
C GLU A 73 21.39 2.27 4.38
N GLU A 74 20.73 1.19 3.96
CA GLU A 74 21.31 -0.15 3.93
C GLU A 74 22.39 -0.28 2.86
N GLU A 75 23.53 -0.86 3.24
CA GLU A 75 24.68 -1.01 2.33
C GLU A 75 24.47 -2.13 1.31
N SER A 76 23.58 -3.08 1.61
CA SER A 76 23.27 -4.18 0.69
C SER A 76 22.63 -3.68 -0.61
N GLU A 77 23.18 -4.12 -1.74
CA GLU A 77 22.59 -3.88 -3.06
C GLU A 77 21.20 -4.52 -3.20
N LYS A 78 20.87 -5.52 -2.37
CA LYS A 78 19.54 -6.14 -2.35
C LYS A 78 18.50 -5.27 -1.66
N ALA A 79 18.90 -4.41 -0.73
CA ALA A 79 17.99 -3.44 -0.13
C ALA A 79 17.50 -2.41 -1.15
N LYS A 80 18.29 -2.12 -2.19
CA LYS A 80 17.91 -1.17 -3.25
C LYS A 80 16.73 -1.63 -4.11
N VAL A 81 16.30 -2.88 -4.02
CA VAL A 81 15.07 -3.34 -4.69
C VAL A 81 13.88 -3.46 -3.74
N LEU A 82 14.08 -3.22 -2.45
CA LEU A 82 12.99 -3.17 -1.48
C LEU A 82 12.21 -1.88 -1.63
N GLY A 83 10.90 -2.03 -1.48
CA GLY A 83 9.95 -0.95 -1.49
C GLY A 83 8.96 -1.07 -0.36
N ILE A 84 8.18 -0.01 -0.20
CA ILE A 84 7.03 0.02 0.70
C ILE A 84 5.78 0.00 -0.15
N SER A 85 4.87 -0.87 0.22
CA SER A 85 3.53 -0.99 -0.35
C SER A 85 2.53 -0.40 0.62
N VAL A 86 1.86 0.69 0.24
CA VAL A 86 0.81 1.35 1.03
C VAL A 86 -0.56 1.09 0.42
N GLN A 87 -1.59 0.94 1.25
CA GLN A 87 -2.98 0.93 0.77
C GLN A 87 -3.59 2.33 0.83
N LEU A 88 -3.94 2.86 -0.33
CA LEU A 88 -4.73 4.08 -0.48
C LEU A 88 -6.22 3.72 -0.58
N SER A 89 -6.99 4.09 0.45
CA SER A 89 -8.45 4.21 0.28
C SER A 89 -8.74 5.62 -0.20
N THR A 90 -9.36 5.77 -1.37
CA THR A 90 -9.68 7.09 -1.93
C THR A 90 -10.70 7.91 -1.12
N SER A 91 -11.25 7.33 -0.06
CA SER A 91 -12.11 8.01 0.92
C SER A 91 -11.33 8.69 2.05
N THR A 92 -10.04 8.37 2.22
CA THR A 92 -9.18 8.84 3.32
C THR A 92 -7.77 9.13 2.83
N VAL A 93 -7.14 10.17 3.35
CA VAL A 93 -5.78 10.58 2.92
C VAL A 93 -4.68 9.76 3.62
N ILE A 94 -5.05 8.87 4.55
CA ILE A 94 -4.11 8.13 5.40
C ILE A 94 -4.01 6.68 4.90
N PRO A 95 -2.78 6.16 4.67
CA PRO A 95 -2.55 4.75 4.39
C PRO A 95 -3.22 3.86 5.43
N GLN A 96 -3.98 2.86 4.99
CA GLN A 96 -4.69 1.95 5.92
C GLN A 96 -3.74 0.92 6.53
N TRP A 97 -2.72 0.53 5.77
CA TRP A 97 -1.60 -0.33 6.17
C TRP A 97 -0.44 -0.09 5.20
N PHE A 98 0.74 -0.50 5.62
CA PHE A 98 1.91 -0.59 4.75
C PHE A 98 2.65 -1.89 4.99
N ARG A 99 3.27 -2.45 3.94
CA ARG A 99 4.03 -3.71 3.91
C ARG A 99 5.27 -3.60 3.05
N LEU A 100 6.21 -4.53 3.16
CA LEU A 100 7.34 -4.60 2.23
C LEU A 100 6.91 -5.14 0.87
N CYS A 101 7.53 -4.63 -0.19
CA CYS A 101 7.33 -5.12 -1.55
C CYS A 101 8.65 -5.13 -2.33
N ILE A 102 8.67 -5.78 -3.50
CA ILE A 102 9.76 -5.62 -4.47
C ILE A 102 9.41 -4.53 -5.45
N ARG A 103 10.31 -3.57 -5.59
CA ARG A 103 10.22 -2.53 -6.61
C ARG A 103 11.61 -2.10 -7.05
N PRO A 104 11.99 -2.29 -8.31
CA PRO A 104 13.23 -1.74 -8.83
C PRO A 104 13.27 -0.22 -8.73
N ILE A 105 14.46 0.34 -8.47
CA ILE A 105 14.77 1.79 -8.46
C ILE A 105 14.71 2.44 -9.86
N THR A 106 14.28 1.71 -10.88
CA THR A 106 14.29 2.18 -12.26
C THR A 106 12.94 1.97 -12.91
N GLY A 107 12.64 2.84 -13.88
CA GLY A 107 11.48 2.73 -14.74
C GLY A 107 10.38 3.72 -14.35
N PRO A 108 9.44 3.94 -15.27
CA PRO A 108 8.39 4.93 -15.11
C PRO A 108 7.51 4.62 -13.90
N GLY A 109 6.87 5.67 -13.39
CA GLY A 109 5.64 5.52 -12.65
C GLY A 109 4.64 4.72 -13.48
N LYS A 110 3.92 3.81 -12.83
CA LYS A 110 3.03 2.89 -13.52
C LYS A 110 1.73 2.73 -12.75
N VAL A 111 0.64 2.58 -13.48
CA VAL A 111 -0.65 2.14 -12.93
C VAL A 111 -1.09 0.83 -13.58
N ASN A 112 -1.60 -0.10 -12.77
CA ASN A 112 -2.33 -1.29 -13.17
C ASN A 112 -3.81 -1.11 -12.80
N TRP A 113 -4.70 -1.31 -13.76
CA TRP A 113 -6.14 -1.25 -13.59
C TRP A 113 -6.71 -2.66 -13.65
N ASN A 114 -7.13 -3.21 -12.51
CA ASN A 114 -7.71 -4.55 -12.41
C ASN A 114 -9.23 -4.56 -12.54
N PHE A 115 -9.81 -3.43 -12.98
CA PHE A 115 -11.24 -3.31 -13.27
C PHE A 115 -11.46 -2.68 -14.64
N THR A 116 -12.64 -2.92 -15.21
CA THR A 116 -13.01 -2.44 -16.54
C THR A 116 -13.30 -0.94 -16.55
N ASP A 117 -12.89 -0.27 -17.62
CA ASP A 117 -13.24 1.12 -17.94
C ASP A 117 -12.90 2.19 -16.87
N PRO A 118 -11.68 2.23 -16.29
CA PRO A 118 -11.28 3.25 -15.31
C PRO A 118 -11.50 4.71 -15.77
N GLY A 119 -11.38 4.98 -17.06
CA GLY A 119 -11.62 6.31 -17.65
C GLY A 119 -13.07 6.63 -18.01
N GLN A 120 -14.00 5.67 -17.90
CA GLN A 120 -15.42 5.86 -18.23
C GLN A 120 -16.31 5.40 -17.05
N ALA A 121 -17.61 5.69 -17.11
CA ALA A 121 -18.67 5.33 -16.12
C ALA A 121 -18.25 5.07 -14.64
N GLY A 122 -18.53 6.03 -13.74
CA GLY A 122 -18.44 5.84 -12.28
C GLY A 122 -17.12 6.30 -11.66
N ALA A 123 -15.98 5.75 -12.10
CA ALA A 123 -14.67 6.03 -11.50
C ALA A 123 -14.02 7.33 -12.03
N LYS A 124 -14.13 7.57 -13.36
CA LYS A 124 -13.67 8.78 -14.07
C LYS A 124 -12.24 9.20 -13.72
N TYR A 125 -11.32 8.24 -13.85
CA TYR A 125 -9.90 8.51 -13.73
C TYR A 125 -9.33 9.07 -15.03
N SER A 126 -8.49 10.10 -14.90
CA SER A 126 -7.55 10.50 -15.95
C SER A 126 -6.14 10.39 -15.40
N VAL A 127 -5.15 10.29 -16.28
CA VAL A 127 -3.75 10.17 -15.90
C VAL A 127 -2.93 11.20 -16.66
N LEU A 128 -1.84 11.65 -16.05
CA LEU A 128 -0.80 12.38 -16.74
C LEU A 128 0.27 11.36 -17.17
N PRO A 129 0.48 11.12 -18.48
CA PRO A 129 1.51 10.21 -18.94
C PRO A 129 2.90 10.74 -18.59
N GLU A 130 3.84 9.84 -18.31
CA GLU A 130 5.24 10.18 -18.00
C GLU A 130 5.93 11.10 -19.03
N ASN A 131 5.59 10.95 -20.31
CA ASN A 131 6.22 11.74 -21.38
C ASN A 131 5.23 12.72 -22.01
N GLY A 132 4.14 13.07 -21.31
CA GLY A 132 3.03 13.84 -21.86
C GLY A 132 2.73 15.09 -21.05
N GLY A 133 2.48 16.21 -21.73
CA GLY A 133 2.02 17.44 -21.09
C GLY A 133 0.50 17.57 -20.95
N ALA A 134 -0.26 16.54 -21.31
CA ALA A 134 -1.73 16.57 -21.33
C ALA A 134 -2.32 15.33 -20.66
N LEU A 135 -3.41 15.54 -19.93
CA LEU A 135 -4.19 14.46 -19.34
C LEU A 135 -4.82 13.60 -20.42
N VAL A 136 -4.79 12.30 -20.19
CA VAL A 136 -5.50 11.29 -21.00
C VAL A 136 -6.42 10.49 -20.10
N TRP A 137 -7.48 9.92 -20.67
CA TRP A 137 -8.36 9.03 -19.90
C TRP A 137 -7.59 7.79 -19.45
N ALA A 138 -7.89 7.32 -18.23
CA ALA A 138 -7.38 6.04 -17.76
C ALA A 138 -7.91 4.91 -18.64
N SER A 139 -7.03 3.94 -18.93
CA SER A 139 -7.29 2.84 -19.84
C SER A 139 -6.61 1.57 -19.32
N PRO A 140 -7.35 0.45 -19.21
CA PRO A 140 -6.79 -0.80 -18.73
C PRO A 140 -5.96 -1.50 -19.83
N PRO A 141 -5.09 -2.46 -19.47
CA PRO A 141 -4.84 -2.93 -18.11
C PRO A 141 -3.75 -2.12 -17.39
N GLN A 142 -2.94 -1.34 -18.11
CA GLN A 142 -1.80 -0.64 -17.53
C GLN A 142 -1.41 0.61 -18.33
N GLN A 143 -0.86 1.61 -17.64
CA GLN A 143 -0.29 2.81 -18.25
C GLN A 143 0.96 3.27 -17.50
N ASN A 144 1.95 3.78 -18.24
CA ASN A 144 3.05 4.53 -17.65
C ASN A 144 2.57 5.95 -17.41
N ILE A 145 2.64 6.40 -16.18
CA ILE A 145 2.01 7.62 -15.71
C ILE A 145 2.91 8.28 -14.69
N ASP A 146 2.79 9.58 -14.61
CA ASP A 146 3.39 10.33 -13.54
C ASP A 146 2.33 10.65 -12.46
N ALA A 147 1.07 10.85 -12.87
CA ALA A 147 -0.03 11.15 -11.94
C ALA A 147 -1.34 10.49 -12.30
N ILE A 148 -2.16 10.32 -11.25
CA ILE A 148 -3.56 9.94 -11.33
C ILE A 148 -4.44 11.11 -10.87
N TYR A 149 -5.52 11.32 -11.60
CA TYR A 149 -6.56 12.29 -11.32
C TYR A 149 -7.89 11.57 -11.25
N ARG A 150 -8.77 12.00 -10.34
CA ARG A 150 -10.13 11.48 -10.24
C ARG A 150 -11.11 12.64 -10.16
N THR A 151 -12.22 12.53 -10.89
CA THR A 151 -13.25 13.59 -10.91
C THR A 151 -13.75 13.96 -9.50
N SER A 152 -13.86 12.99 -8.59
CA SER A 152 -14.35 13.23 -7.22
C SER A 152 -13.32 13.91 -6.30
N TRP A 153 -12.03 13.91 -6.65
CA TRP A 153 -11.00 14.62 -5.87
C TRP A 153 -11.01 16.13 -6.12
N GLY A 154 -11.64 16.58 -7.22
CA GLY A 154 -11.66 17.98 -7.63
C GLY A 154 -10.50 18.34 -8.56
N ASN A 155 -10.56 19.56 -9.11
CA ASN A 155 -9.70 19.97 -10.25
C ASN A 155 -8.25 20.31 -9.87
N CYS A 156 -7.93 20.38 -8.58
CA CYS A 156 -6.62 20.78 -8.06
C CYS A 156 -6.01 19.70 -7.17
N ASN A 157 -6.41 18.43 -7.36
CA ASN A 157 -5.87 17.31 -6.61
C ASN A 157 -5.47 16.20 -7.59
N ALA A 158 -4.23 15.77 -7.47
CA ALA A 158 -3.72 14.59 -8.15
C ALA A 158 -2.90 13.76 -7.17
N TYR A 159 -2.74 12.48 -7.49
CA TYR A 159 -1.86 11.60 -6.76
C TYR A 159 -0.65 11.27 -7.64
N LYS A 160 0.54 11.67 -7.20
CA LYS A 160 1.82 11.44 -7.88
C LYS A 160 2.20 9.97 -7.74
N ILE A 161 2.49 9.32 -8.86
CA ILE A 161 3.07 7.99 -8.96
C ILE A 161 4.42 8.19 -9.67
N PRO A 162 5.49 8.48 -8.91
CA PRO A 162 6.77 8.85 -9.50
C PRO A 162 7.47 7.64 -10.15
N ASN A 163 8.58 7.92 -10.83
CA ASN A 163 9.52 6.89 -11.25
C ASN A 163 9.84 5.93 -10.11
N SER A 164 9.92 4.63 -10.40
CA SER A 164 10.09 3.57 -9.38
C SER A 164 8.89 3.34 -8.47
N ALA A 165 7.69 3.80 -8.81
CA ALA A 165 6.45 3.44 -8.12
C ALA A 165 5.45 2.72 -9.06
N ILE A 166 4.61 1.86 -8.48
CA ILE A 166 3.48 1.24 -9.17
C ILE A 166 2.23 1.32 -8.32
N ALA A 167 1.13 1.82 -8.89
CA ALA A 167 -0.19 1.78 -8.28
C ALA A 167 -1.03 0.69 -8.91
N THR A 168 -1.67 -0.15 -8.11
CA THR A 168 -2.59 -1.19 -8.56
C THR A 168 -3.96 -0.90 -7.99
N PHE A 169 -4.91 -0.58 -8.87
CA PHE A 169 -6.30 -0.33 -8.49
C PHE A 169 -7.12 -1.60 -8.71
N SER A 170 -7.60 -2.19 -7.61
CA SER A 170 -8.50 -3.33 -7.64
C SER A 170 -9.94 -2.93 -7.97
N ASP A 171 -10.32 -1.72 -7.57
CA ASP A 171 -11.60 -1.10 -7.88
C ASP A 171 -11.46 0.43 -7.92
N ALA A 172 -12.60 1.13 -8.02
CA ALA A 172 -12.62 2.58 -8.11
C ALA A 172 -12.14 3.29 -6.85
N ASP A 173 -12.15 2.63 -5.69
CA ASP A 173 -11.93 3.26 -4.39
C ASP A 173 -10.73 2.71 -3.61
N ASN A 174 -10.18 1.56 -4.03
CA ASN A 174 -9.08 0.87 -3.38
C ASN A 174 -7.89 0.73 -4.32
N ALA A 175 -6.75 1.27 -3.88
CA ALA A 175 -5.47 1.11 -4.55
C ALA A 175 -4.38 0.67 -3.59
N GLU A 176 -3.45 -0.11 -4.11
CA GLU A 176 -2.19 -0.45 -3.46
C GLU A 176 -1.06 0.20 -4.23
N ILE A 177 -0.14 0.88 -3.55
CA ILE A 177 0.98 1.58 -4.19
C ILE A 177 2.26 1.02 -3.61
N CYS A 178 3.04 0.34 -4.46
CA CYS A 178 4.37 -0.15 -4.12
C CYS A 178 5.42 0.78 -4.74
N TYR A 179 6.26 1.39 -3.91
CA TYR A 179 7.31 2.31 -4.35
C TYR A 179 8.66 1.95 -3.74
N ASN A 180 9.73 2.18 -4.49
CA ASN A 180 11.08 1.86 -4.04
C ASN A 180 11.51 2.80 -2.90
N ALA A 181 11.97 2.24 -1.77
CA ALA A 181 12.32 3.01 -0.59
C ALA A 181 13.54 3.91 -0.84
N PHE A 182 14.58 3.36 -1.47
CA PHE A 182 15.78 4.13 -1.81
C PHE A 182 15.47 5.30 -2.76
N ALA A 183 14.67 5.09 -3.80
CA ALA A 183 14.28 6.15 -4.74
C ALA A 183 13.47 7.25 -4.03
N CYS A 184 12.61 6.86 -3.09
CA CYS A 184 11.85 7.83 -2.29
C CYS A 184 12.78 8.67 -1.39
N SER A 185 13.60 8.04 -0.55
CA SER A 185 14.49 8.77 0.38
C SER A 185 15.60 9.56 -0.33
N ALA A 186 16.29 8.95 -1.30
CA ALA A 186 17.47 9.56 -1.92
C ALA A 186 17.18 10.47 -3.11
N LEU A 187 16.08 10.21 -3.85
CA LEU A 187 15.74 10.95 -5.08
C LEU A 187 14.43 11.76 -4.95
N GLY A 188 13.70 11.64 -3.83
CA GLY A 188 12.41 12.30 -3.64
C GLY A 188 11.28 11.67 -4.46
N HIS A 189 11.50 10.47 -5.03
CA HIS A 189 10.50 9.76 -5.84
C HIS A 189 9.48 9.03 -4.94
N CYS A 190 8.80 9.79 -4.06
CA CYS A 190 7.79 9.27 -3.15
C CYS A 190 6.37 9.54 -3.69
N PRO A 191 5.46 8.56 -3.65
CA PRO A 191 4.05 8.81 -3.92
C PRO A 191 3.45 9.81 -2.94
N LYS A 192 2.76 10.84 -3.44
CA LYS A 192 2.18 11.89 -2.61
C LYS A 192 0.98 12.55 -3.26
N TRP A 193 0.12 13.14 -2.44
CA TRP A 193 -0.90 14.07 -2.93
C TRP A 193 -0.24 15.38 -3.34
N VAL A 194 -0.60 15.87 -4.52
CA VAL A 194 -0.09 17.13 -5.08
C VAL A 194 -1.24 18.04 -5.46
N ASN A 195 -0.96 19.34 -5.53
CA ASN A 195 -1.89 20.34 -6.03
C ASN A 195 -1.38 20.95 -7.35
N PRO A 196 -1.84 20.45 -8.51
CA PRO A 196 -1.40 20.96 -9.82
C PRO A 196 -1.73 22.44 -10.08
N CYS A 197 -2.58 23.07 -9.26
CA CYS A 197 -3.00 24.46 -9.44
C CYS A 197 -2.08 25.49 -8.76
N ASP A 198 -1.15 25.07 -7.90
CA ASP A 198 -0.34 26.00 -7.10
C ASP A 198 0.90 26.56 -7.83
N GLY A 199 1.29 25.96 -8.96
CA GLY A 199 2.36 26.45 -9.84
C GLY A 199 3.76 26.60 -9.21
N ASN A 200 3.93 26.18 -7.94
CA ASN A 200 5.13 26.39 -7.10
C ASN A 200 5.64 25.09 -6.46
N SER A 201 5.27 24.03 -7.13
CA SER A 201 5.51 22.67 -6.82
C SER A 201 6.99 22.41 -7.29
N ALA A 202 7.96 22.84 -6.47
CA ALA A 202 9.39 22.92 -6.83
C ALA A 202 10.14 21.59 -6.73
N GLU A 203 9.49 20.57 -6.15
CA GLU A 203 9.87 19.15 -6.19
C GLU A 203 8.87 18.36 -7.04
N ASP A 204 8.16 19.07 -7.91
CA ASP A 204 6.93 18.66 -8.59
C ASP A 204 6.92 19.20 -10.04
N SER A 205 8.10 19.27 -10.67
CA SER A 205 8.18 19.44 -12.12
C SER A 205 7.63 18.17 -12.76
N TRP A 206 6.41 18.28 -13.28
CA TRP A 206 5.84 17.31 -14.19
C TRP A 206 6.51 17.47 -15.56
N PRO A 207 7.06 16.42 -16.18
CA PRO A 207 7.33 15.09 -15.65
C PRO A 207 8.65 14.98 -14.86
N ASP A 208 8.80 13.92 -14.07
CA ASP A 208 10.06 13.57 -13.42
C ASP A 208 11.17 13.47 -14.47
N ASP A 209 12.29 14.18 -14.28
CA ASP A 209 13.43 14.11 -15.19
C ASP A 209 13.87 12.64 -15.34
N SER A 210 14.11 12.21 -16.58
CA SER A 210 14.50 10.83 -16.88
C SER A 210 15.79 10.46 -16.13
N LEU A 211 15.81 9.27 -15.52
CA LEU A 211 17.01 8.65 -14.95
C LEU A 211 18.04 8.37 -16.06
N THR A 212 18.79 9.40 -16.49
CA THR A 212 20.00 9.26 -17.33
C THR A 212 21.24 9.30 -16.48
#